data_AF-A0A954ZI80-F1
#
_entry.id   AF-A0A954ZI80-F1
#
_cell.length_a   1.000
_cell.length_b   1.000
_cell.length_c   1.000
_cell.angle_alpha   90.00
_cell.angle_beta   90.00
_cell.angle_gamma   90.00
#
_symmetry.space_group_name_H-M   'P 1'
#
loop_
_entity.id
_entity.type
_entity.pdbx_description
1 polymer ?
#
loop_
_entity_poly.entity_id
_entity_poly.type
_entity_poly.pdbx_seq_one_letter_code
_entity_poly.pdbx_strand_id
1 'polypeptide(L)'
;MATAGTGPRTISPSWVVSPAFDLLFFANLWWLVLGLPWISSWDGAGSISFFQVYFLTTPHRWITLGLVAIDSDRREGRRGWFMTLAMIAAIAIVAVYWTTAAFTCLVLVDFVWNAWHFAAQHGGILRIYSRKSGHEHRNLELYTMRILVTYVLLRLGAWTTAWFTGTPWTLTLLTVMDVAVLLPAVWLVVRELSDRPWERPGKVIYLLSVLGLYTTLLACVHWHWTQWLLALTTCGAAFHSVEYLAIVSYYADRRRASGSANLFRKVAKQWVWVFGMYIVIFGCISLYAMGNKSLTNWVLGLNLWAAFLHYAYDGMIWKLRRPRTAQALDAATSTG
;
A
#
# COMPACT_ATOMS: atom_id res chain seq x y z
N MET A 1 16.01 -7.33 -49.05
CA MET A 1 16.00 -6.46 -47.85
C MET A 1 14.59 -5.92 -47.68
N ALA A 2 13.79 -6.55 -46.82
CA ALA A 2 12.44 -6.07 -46.50
C ALA A 2 12.53 -5.07 -45.34
N THR A 3 12.13 -3.83 -45.61
CA THR A 3 11.99 -2.77 -44.60
C THR A 3 10.84 -3.15 -43.67
N ALA A 4 11.17 -3.51 -42.43
CA ALA A 4 10.17 -3.69 -41.37
C ALA A 4 9.45 -2.36 -41.13
N GLY A 5 8.19 -2.30 -41.53
CA GLY A 5 7.32 -1.16 -41.26
C GLY A 5 7.13 -1.00 -39.75
N THR A 6 7.68 0.07 -39.21
CA THR A 6 7.34 0.59 -37.88
C THR A 6 5.96 1.23 -37.95
N GLY A 7 4.92 0.41 -37.89
CA GLY A 7 3.56 0.90 -37.70
C GLY A 7 3.50 1.82 -36.48
N PRO A 8 2.68 2.87 -36.48
CA PRO A 8 2.53 3.76 -35.34
C PRO A 8 2.15 2.91 -34.12
N ARG A 9 2.96 2.95 -33.06
CA ARG A 9 2.59 2.40 -31.76
C ARG A 9 1.32 3.14 -31.36
N THR A 10 0.18 2.45 -31.41
CA THR A 10 -1.04 2.94 -30.76
C THR A 10 -0.72 2.97 -29.28
N ILE A 11 -0.37 4.15 -28.77
CA ILE A 11 -0.22 4.38 -27.34
C ILE A 11 -1.62 4.22 -26.77
N SER A 12 -1.95 3.00 -26.36
CA SER A 12 -3.13 2.73 -25.55
C SER A 12 -3.08 3.69 -24.37
N PRO A 13 -4.20 4.36 -24.02
CA PRO A 13 -4.23 5.28 -22.90
C PRO A 13 -3.66 4.59 -21.66
N SER A 14 -2.78 5.30 -20.93
CA SER A 14 -1.80 4.77 -19.97
C SER A 14 -2.42 4.25 -18.65
N TRP A 15 -3.45 3.44 -18.73
CA TRP A 15 -4.13 2.82 -17.61
C TRP A 15 -3.51 1.44 -17.32
N VAL A 16 -3.42 1.07 -16.05
CA VAL A 16 -2.93 -0.24 -15.61
C VAL A 16 -3.94 -1.32 -15.99
N VAL A 17 -5.22 -1.12 -15.65
CA VAL A 17 -6.32 -2.04 -15.98
C VAL A 17 -7.34 -1.36 -16.89
N SER A 18 -7.99 -0.31 -16.40
CA SER A 18 -8.98 0.48 -17.13
C SER A 18 -9.21 1.81 -16.41
N PRO A 19 -9.76 2.85 -17.08
CA PRO A 19 -9.98 4.13 -16.42
C PRO A 19 -10.80 4.02 -15.13
N ALA A 20 -11.96 3.36 -15.17
CA ALA A 20 -12.83 3.24 -14.00
C ALA A 20 -12.18 2.43 -12.87
N PHE A 21 -11.49 1.32 -13.21
CA PHE A 21 -10.82 0.49 -12.23
C PHE A 21 -9.68 1.25 -11.55
N ASP A 22 -8.85 1.90 -12.35
CA ASP A 22 -7.70 2.65 -11.86
C ASP A 22 -8.16 3.83 -10.99
N LEU A 23 -9.17 4.61 -11.41
CA LEU A 23 -9.71 5.72 -10.63
C LEU A 23 -10.26 5.28 -9.27
N LEU A 24 -10.94 4.15 -9.22
CA LEU A 24 -11.60 3.65 -8.01
C LEU A 24 -10.62 2.96 -7.06
N PHE A 25 -9.72 2.12 -7.59
CA PHE A 25 -8.92 1.20 -6.80
C PHE A 25 -7.44 1.56 -6.71
N PHE A 26 -6.85 2.18 -7.74
CA PHE A 26 -5.45 2.62 -7.71
C PHE A 26 -5.31 4.08 -7.32
N ALA A 27 -5.92 5.02 -8.05
CA ALA A 27 -5.93 6.43 -7.67
C ALA A 27 -6.85 6.70 -6.49
N ASN A 28 -7.80 5.80 -6.20
CA ASN A 28 -8.55 5.82 -4.94
C ASN A 28 -9.27 7.16 -4.69
N LEU A 29 -9.85 7.78 -5.73
CA LEU A 29 -10.37 9.15 -5.68
C LEU A 29 -11.53 9.37 -4.69
N TRP A 30 -12.07 8.30 -4.11
CA TRP A 30 -13.14 8.38 -3.13
C TRP A 30 -12.70 9.05 -1.83
N TRP A 31 -11.41 9.17 -1.50
CA TRP A 31 -10.99 9.94 -0.31
C TRP A 31 -11.35 11.44 -0.41
N LEU A 32 -11.48 11.96 -1.63
CA LEU A 32 -11.90 13.36 -1.88
C LEU A 32 -13.31 13.64 -1.39
N VAL A 33 -14.14 12.61 -1.25
CA VAL A 33 -15.49 12.69 -0.68
C VAL A 33 -15.44 13.20 0.77
N LEU A 34 -14.32 13.01 1.48
CA LEU A 34 -14.12 13.61 2.80
C LEU A 34 -14.20 15.15 2.75
N GLY A 35 -13.74 15.79 1.67
CA GLY A 35 -13.78 17.25 1.51
C GLY A 35 -15.19 17.82 1.40
N LEU A 36 -16.24 17.00 1.35
CA LEU A 36 -17.62 17.45 1.35
C LEU A 36 -18.04 17.91 2.76
N PRO A 37 -18.58 19.14 2.92
CA PRO A 37 -18.86 19.74 4.22
C PRO A 37 -19.67 18.84 5.17
N TRP A 38 -20.67 18.13 4.64
CA TRP A 38 -21.57 17.26 5.41
C TRP A 38 -20.95 15.94 5.89
N ILE A 39 -19.81 15.52 5.33
CA ILE A 39 -19.07 14.33 5.78
C ILE A 39 -18.03 14.72 6.82
N SER A 40 -17.47 15.92 6.68
CA SER A 40 -16.45 16.47 7.58
C SER A 40 -16.97 16.93 8.94
N SER A 41 -18.25 17.32 9.00
CA SER A 41 -18.93 17.76 10.21
C SER A 41 -19.55 16.60 10.99
N TRP A 42 -19.19 15.36 10.66
CA TRP A 42 -19.80 14.19 11.28
C TRP A 42 -19.18 13.93 12.65
N ASP A 43 -19.77 14.54 13.69
CA ASP A 43 -19.47 14.29 15.11
C ASP A 43 -19.77 12.84 15.55
N GLY A 44 -20.31 12.01 14.64
CA GLY A 44 -20.67 10.60 14.86
C GLY A 44 -19.50 9.62 14.92
N ALA A 45 -18.25 10.08 14.89
CA ALA A 45 -17.04 9.24 14.99
C ALA A 45 -16.85 8.56 16.37
N GLY A 46 -17.86 8.57 17.24
CA GLY A 46 -17.83 7.96 18.57
C GLY A 46 -17.71 6.43 18.61
N SER A 47 -17.63 5.72 17.48
CA SER A 47 -17.62 4.25 17.48
C SER A 47 -16.71 3.54 16.47
N ILE A 48 -15.95 4.24 15.61
CA ILE A 48 -14.94 3.57 14.77
C ILE A 48 -13.69 3.34 15.62
N SER A 49 -13.63 2.16 16.24
CA SER A 49 -12.47 1.70 16.99
C SER A 49 -11.26 1.51 16.07
N PHE A 50 -10.06 1.72 16.63
CA PHE A 50 -8.80 1.34 15.99
C PHE A 50 -8.85 -0.06 15.40
N PHE A 51 -9.47 -1.01 16.12
CA PHE A 51 -9.64 -2.38 15.66
C PHE A 51 -10.47 -2.46 14.37
N GLN A 52 -11.55 -1.70 14.19
CA GLN A 52 -12.32 -1.72 12.94
C GLN A 52 -11.51 -1.21 11.74
N VAL A 53 -10.72 -0.13 11.90
CA VAL A 53 -9.83 0.36 10.84
C VAL A 53 -8.70 -0.64 10.57
N TYR A 54 -8.12 -1.17 11.63
CA TYR A 54 -7.10 -2.21 11.55
C TYR A 54 -7.64 -3.43 10.79
N PHE A 55 -8.85 -3.88 11.08
CA PHE A 55 -9.44 -5.06 10.43
C PHE A 55 -9.98 -4.82 9.02
N LEU A 56 -10.42 -3.60 8.68
CA LEU A 56 -10.76 -3.26 7.30
C LEU A 56 -9.52 -3.37 6.40
N THR A 57 -8.37 -2.98 6.93
CA THR A 57 -7.13 -2.92 6.17
C THR A 57 -6.38 -4.26 6.21
N THR A 58 -6.29 -4.94 7.36
CA THR A 58 -5.51 -6.19 7.56
C THR A 58 -5.66 -7.32 6.51
N PRO A 59 -6.82 -7.53 5.83
CA PRO A 59 -6.95 -8.57 4.82
C PRO A 59 -5.88 -8.54 3.71
N HIS A 60 -5.34 -7.37 3.36
CA HIS A 60 -4.25 -7.30 2.37
C HIS A 60 -2.95 -8.00 2.84
N ARG A 61 -2.69 -8.03 4.16
CA ARG A 61 -1.46 -8.66 4.70
C ARG A 61 -1.52 -10.17 4.51
N TRP A 62 -2.65 -10.76 4.88
CA TRP A 62 -2.87 -12.20 4.89
C TRP A 62 -3.03 -12.80 3.48
N ILE A 63 -3.58 -12.05 2.53
CA ILE A 63 -3.69 -12.53 1.15
C ILE A 63 -2.30 -12.76 0.52
N THR A 64 -1.27 -11.99 0.91
CA THR A 64 0.13 -12.25 0.49
C THR A 64 0.61 -13.62 0.95
N LEU A 65 0.32 -14.00 2.20
CA LEU A 65 0.71 -15.30 2.75
C LEU A 65 0.01 -16.41 1.96
N GLY A 66 -1.29 -16.24 1.69
CA GLY A 66 -2.07 -17.13 0.84
C GLY A 66 -1.42 -17.28 -0.55
N LEU A 67 -1.10 -16.16 -1.21
CA LEU A 67 -0.46 -16.14 -2.52
C LEU A 67 0.88 -16.90 -2.53
N VAL A 68 1.75 -16.68 -1.56
CA VAL A 68 3.03 -17.39 -1.44
C VAL A 68 2.84 -18.88 -1.13
N ALA A 69 1.80 -19.23 -0.37
CA ALA A 69 1.49 -20.61 -0.02
C ALA A 69 0.95 -21.42 -1.21
N ILE A 70 0.10 -20.82 -2.05
CA ILE A 70 -0.65 -21.56 -3.07
C ILE A 70 -0.16 -21.31 -4.51
N ASP A 71 0.58 -20.23 -4.78
CA ASP A 71 1.16 -19.94 -6.09
C ASP A 71 2.65 -20.30 -6.16
N SER A 72 2.95 -21.45 -6.75
CA SER A 72 4.33 -21.91 -6.99
C SER A 72 5.15 -20.93 -7.81
N ASP A 73 4.53 -20.19 -8.73
CA ASP A 73 5.22 -19.30 -9.66
C ASP A 73 5.77 -18.08 -8.93
N ARG A 74 5.13 -17.66 -7.83
CA ARG A 74 5.60 -16.57 -6.97
C ARG A 74 6.77 -16.97 -6.09
N ARG A 75 6.90 -18.26 -5.77
CA ARG A 75 8.03 -18.77 -4.99
C ARG A 75 9.32 -18.82 -5.80
N GLU A 76 9.25 -19.11 -7.10
CA GLU A 76 10.41 -19.26 -7.99
C GLU A 76 11.49 -20.19 -7.37
N GLY A 77 11.08 -21.31 -6.77
CA GLY A 77 12.00 -22.25 -6.11
C GLY A 77 12.52 -21.82 -4.73
N ARG A 78 12.22 -20.61 -4.24
CA ARG A 78 12.70 -20.10 -2.95
C ARG A 78 11.87 -20.54 -1.74
N ARG A 79 11.20 -21.70 -1.83
CA ARG A 79 10.29 -22.19 -0.77
C ARG A 79 10.99 -22.23 0.59
N GLY A 80 12.24 -22.70 0.64
CA GLY A 80 13.04 -22.71 1.88
C GLY A 80 13.16 -21.33 2.52
N TRP A 81 13.51 -20.31 1.74
CA TRP A 81 13.63 -18.93 2.24
C TRP A 81 12.33 -18.38 2.83
N PHE A 82 11.19 -18.61 2.17
CA PHE A 82 9.89 -18.19 2.72
C PHE A 82 9.62 -18.88 4.06
N MET A 83 9.83 -20.20 4.15
CA MET A 83 9.63 -20.94 5.41
C MET A 83 10.59 -20.48 6.51
N THR A 84 11.86 -20.26 6.19
CA THR A 84 12.85 -19.76 7.16
C THR A 84 12.46 -18.40 7.73
N LEU A 85 12.03 -17.46 6.87
CA LEU A 85 11.55 -16.15 7.32
C LEU A 85 10.30 -16.28 8.21
N ALA A 86 9.36 -17.15 7.84
CA ALA A 86 8.17 -17.44 8.66
C ALA A 86 8.53 -17.93 10.06
N MET A 87 9.48 -18.85 10.15
CA MET A 87 9.94 -19.41 11.42
C MET A 87 10.69 -18.37 12.26
N ILE A 88 11.60 -17.60 11.66
CA ILE A 88 12.33 -16.54 12.36
C ILE A 88 11.37 -15.51 12.93
N ALA A 89 10.39 -15.04 12.14
CA ALA A 89 9.39 -14.09 12.59
C ALA A 89 8.54 -14.65 13.73
N ALA A 90 8.12 -15.91 13.64
CA ALA A 90 7.33 -16.57 14.70
C ALA A 90 8.12 -16.67 16.01
N ILE A 91 9.37 -17.11 15.94
CA ILE A 91 10.27 -17.21 17.11
C ILE A 91 10.46 -15.84 17.74
N ALA A 92 10.73 -14.80 16.95
CA ALA A 92 10.93 -13.44 17.46
C ALA A 92 9.69 -12.91 18.21
N ILE A 93 8.48 -13.12 17.65
CA ILE A 93 7.23 -12.68 18.28
C ILE A 93 6.96 -13.39 19.59
N VAL A 94 7.12 -14.71 19.60
CA VAL A 94 6.95 -15.52 20.81
C VAL A 94 7.98 -15.11 21.86
N ALA A 95 9.25 -14.94 21.48
CA ALA A 95 10.31 -14.54 22.40
C ALA A 95 10.03 -13.17 23.05
N VAL A 96 9.61 -12.17 22.27
CA VAL A 96 9.27 -10.84 22.81
C VAL A 96 8.08 -10.93 23.77
N TYR A 97 7.02 -11.67 23.41
CA TYR A 97 5.87 -11.82 24.29
C TYR A 97 6.24 -12.51 25.62
N TRP A 98 7.02 -13.58 25.55
CA TRP A 98 7.44 -14.32 26.75
C TRP A 98 8.36 -13.51 27.67
N THR A 99 9.17 -12.60 27.10
CA THR A 99 10.13 -11.79 27.88
C THR A 99 9.53 -10.49 28.42
N THR A 100 8.53 -9.92 27.75
CA THR A 100 7.98 -8.59 28.09
C THR A 100 6.51 -8.60 28.46
N ALA A 101 5.81 -9.72 28.27
CA ALA A 101 4.35 -9.86 28.38
C ALA A 101 3.55 -8.86 27.50
N ALA A 102 4.20 -8.23 26.53
CA ALA A 102 3.62 -7.19 25.69
C ALA A 102 4.20 -7.24 24.26
N PHE A 103 3.52 -6.55 23.34
CA PHE A 103 3.96 -6.42 21.95
C PHE A 103 4.41 -5.01 21.58
N THR A 104 4.49 -4.08 22.54
CA THR A 104 4.67 -2.65 22.28
C THR A 104 5.87 -2.34 21.38
N CYS A 105 7.03 -2.95 21.64
CA CYS A 105 8.21 -2.77 20.81
C CYS A 105 8.01 -3.28 19.37
N LEU A 106 7.31 -4.41 19.21
CA LEU A 106 7.02 -4.98 17.89
C LEU A 106 5.96 -4.16 17.14
N VAL A 107 4.98 -3.58 17.85
CA VAL A 107 4.02 -2.64 17.26
C VAL A 107 4.71 -1.37 16.80
N LEU A 108 5.70 -0.86 17.53
CA LEU A 108 6.51 0.28 17.10
C LEU A 108 7.34 -0.06 15.85
N VAL A 109 7.99 -1.22 15.83
CA VAL A 109 8.72 -1.70 14.65
C VAL A 109 7.77 -1.88 13.46
N ASP A 110 6.60 -2.47 13.68
CA ASP A 110 5.55 -2.59 12.67
C ASP A 110 5.17 -1.23 12.13
N PHE A 111 4.89 -0.25 12.99
CA PHE A 111 4.50 1.11 12.58
C PHE A 111 5.55 1.77 11.68
N VAL A 112 6.82 1.77 12.10
CA VAL A 112 7.92 2.37 11.32
C VAL A 112 8.10 1.67 9.98
N TRP A 113 8.08 0.33 9.99
CA TRP A 113 8.23 -0.44 8.77
C TRP A 113 7.03 -0.29 7.84
N ASN A 114 5.83 -0.21 8.39
CA ASN A 114 4.59 -0.01 7.66
C ASN A 114 4.59 1.35 6.95
N ALA A 115 5.09 2.40 7.60
CA ALA A 115 5.26 3.72 6.97
C ALA A 115 6.14 3.66 5.72
N TRP A 116 7.28 2.96 5.81
CA TRP A 116 8.14 2.72 4.66
C TRP A 116 7.47 1.84 3.60
N HIS A 117 6.75 0.80 4.03
CA HIS A 117 6.07 -0.14 3.15
C HIS A 117 4.97 0.54 2.31
N PHE A 118 4.16 1.40 2.92
CA PHE A 118 3.17 2.23 2.23
C PHE A 118 3.84 3.03 1.10
N ALA A 119 4.93 3.71 1.45
CA ALA A 119 5.68 4.51 0.49
C ALA A 119 6.28 3.67 -0.65
N ALA A 120 6.80 2.49 -0.33
CA ALA A 120 7.36 1.56 -1.30
C ALA A 120 6.29 0.98 -2.24
N GLN A 121 5.09 0.68 -1.74
CA GLN A 121 3.98 0.18 -2.54
C GLN A 121 3.48 1.27 -3.51
N HIS A 122 3.21 2.48 -3.00
CA HIS A 122 2.74 3.57 -3.85
C HIS A 122 3.75 3.93 -4.95
N GLY A 123 5.05 3.93 -4.62
CA GLY A 123 6.11 4.08 -5.61
C GLY A 123 6.18 2.91 -6.61
N GLY A 124 5.84 1.70 -6.17
CA GLY A 124 5.72 0.52 -7.02
C GLY A 124 4.61 0.65 -8.06
N ILE A 125 3.43 1.13 -7.65
CA ILE A 125 2.29 1.36 -8.57
C ILE A 125 2.55 2.53 -9.51
N LEU A 126 3.10 3.64 -9.00
CA LEU A 126 3.53 4.76 -9.86
C LEU A 126 4.44 4.25 -10.98
N ARG A 127 5.37 3.35 -10.64
CA ARG A 127 6.29 2.76 -11.60
C ARG A 127 5.61 1.90 -12.67
N ILE A 128 4.51 1.23 -12.35
CA ILE A 128 3.71 0.51 -13.37
C ILE A 128 3.16 1.52 -14.38
N TYR A 129 2.55 2.62 -13.91
CA TYR A 129 2.09 3.71 -14.78
C TYR A 129 3.22 4.32 -15.61
N SER A 130 4.36 4.61 -14.99
CA SER A 130 5.54 5.19 -15.67
C SER A 130 6.07 4.28 -16.78
N ARG A 131 6.10 2.96 -16.55
CA ARG A 131 6.52 2.00 -17.58
C ARG A 131 5.52 1.86 -18.71
N LYS A 132 4.22 1.84 -18.41
CA LYS A 132 3.17 1.75 -19.43
C LYS A 132 3.07 3.00 -20.29
N SER A 133 3.25 4.18 -19.67
CA SER A 133 3.26 5.46 -20.38
C SER A 133 4.58 5.74 -21.12
N GLY A 134 5.65 4.98 -20.86
CA GLY A 134 6.99 5.24 -21.41
C GLY A 134 7.71 6.44 -20.80
N HIS A 135 7.15 7.06 -19.77
CA HIS A 135 7.68 8.25 -19.11
C HIS A 135 8.09 7.92 -17.66
N GLU A 136 9.33 7.43 -17.48
CA GLU A 136 9.87 7.04 -16.16
C GLU A 136 10.91 8.06 -15.66
N HIS A 137 10.62 8.70 -14.53
CA HIS A 137 11.60 9.47 -13.75
C HIS A 137 11.97 8.70 -12.48
N ARG A 138 12.53 7.51 -12.69
CA ARG A 138 12.69 6.46 -11.70
C ARG A 138 13.13 6.95 -10.32
N ASN A 139 14.21 7.72 -10.25
CA ASN A 139 14.78 8.14 -8.97
C ASN A 139 13.89 9.19 -8.31
N LEU A 140 13.45 10.20 -9.07
CA LEU A 140 12.63 11.27 -8.55
C LEU A 140 11.30 10.74 -8.00
N GLU A 141 10.59 9.94 -8.78
CA GLU A 141 9.32 9.31 -8.39
C GLU A 141 9.49 8.44 -7.14
N LEU A 142 10.52 7.60 -7.13
CA LEU A 142 10.79 6.66 -6.02
C LEU A 142 11.12 7.40 -4.72
N TYR A 143 12.06 8.34 -4.77
CA TYR A 143 12.51 9.05 -3.58
C TYR A 143 11.44 10.02 -3.07
N THR A 144 10.71 10.70 -3.95
CA THR A 144 9.60 11.57 -3.55
C THR A 144 8.54 10.80 -2.78
N MET A 145 8.07 9.66 -3.32
CA MET A 145 7.09 8.82 -2.65
C MET A 145 7.62 8.31 -1.30
N ARG A 146 8.85 7.81 -1.28
CA ARG A 146 9.50 7.31 -0.05
C ARG A 146 9.62 8.37 1.03
N ILE A 147 10.14 9.53 0.68
CA ILE A 147 10.40 10.62 1.61
C ILE A 147 9.08 11.17 2.13
N LEU A 148 8.15 11.55 1.26
CA LEU A 148 6.88 12.14 1.67
C LEU A 148 6.04 11.18 2.50
N VAL A 149 5.70 10.01 1.97
CA VAL A 149 4.74 9.10 2.63
C VAL A 149 5.30 8.59 3.96
N THR A 150 6.58 8.18 3.99
CA THR A 150 7.21 7.72 5.24
C THR A 150 7.25 8.84 6.26
N TYR A 151 7.66 10.04 5.86
CA TYR A 151 7.73 11.18 6.77
C TYR A 151 6.36 11.53 7.34
N VAL A 152 5.32 11.65 6.51
CA VAL A 152 3.97 12.01 6.96
C VAL A 152 3.43 11.01 7.97
N LEU A 153 3.64 9.71 7.74
CA LEU A 153 3.18 8.67 8.66
C LEU A 153 3.99 8.68 9.97
N LEU A 154 5.31 8.86 9.92
CA LEU A 154 6.12 9.03 11.14
C LEU A 154 5.77 10.31 11.89
N ARG A 155 5.48 11.40 11.17
CA ARG A 155 5.06 12.70 11.70
C ARG A 155 3.70 12.61 12.40
N LEU A 156 2.77 11.83 11.85
CA LEU A 156 1.51 11.46 12.49
C LEU A 156 1.76 10.65 13.77
N GLY A 157 2.62 9.64 13.73
CA GLY A 157 3.00 8.88 14.93
C GLY A 157 3.63 9.75 16.02
N ALA A 158 4.43 10.74 15.61
CA ALA A 158 5.02 11.69 16.53
C ALA A 158 4.00 12.62 17.17
N TRP A 159 2.97 13.00 16.41
CA TRP A 159 1.85 13.78 16.90
C TRP A 159 0.99 12.98 17.89
N THR A 160 0.64 11.73 17.57
CA THR A 160 -0.24 10.90 18.42
C THR A 160 0.39 10.49 19.74
N THR A 161 1.72 10.33 19.79
CA THR A 161 2.44 9.86 20.98
C THR A 161 3.06 10.99 21.81
N ALA A 162 3.12 12.21 21.26
CA ALA A 162 3.85 13.35 21.82
C ALA A 162 5.35 13.08 22.13
N TRP A 163 5.93 11.97 21.65
CA TRP A 163 7.27 11.50 22.01
C TRP A 163 8.42 12.44 21.58
N PHE A 164 8.17 13.33 20.60
CA PHE A 164 9.18 14.19 19.98
C PHE A 164 8.77 15.67 19.96
N THR A 165 7.62 16.03 20.54
CA THR A 165 7.06 17.39 20.51
C THR A 165 7.25 18.15 21.83
N GLY A 166 8.07 17.63 22.75
CA GLY A 166 8.21 18.14 24.11
C GLY A 166 9.07 19.40 24.29
N THR A 167 9.71 19.91 23.24
CA THR A 167 10.62 21.06 23.35
C THR A 167 10.42 22.07 22.21
N PRO A 168 10.68 23.38 22.42
CA PRO A 168 10.53 24.38 21.36
C PRO A 168 11.39 24.10 20.11
N TRP A 169 12.63 23.62 20.29
CA TRP A 169 13.52 23.35 19.17
C TRP A 169 13.04 22.17 18.32
N THR A 170 12.45 21.12 18.92
CA THR A 170 11.90 20.01 18.14
C THR A 170 10.69 20.44 17.31
N LEU A 171 9.84 21.33 17.85
CA LEU A 171 8.70 21.89 17.11
C LEU A 171 9.16 22.72 15.90
N THR A 172 10.19 23.56 16.08
CA THR A 172 10.79 24.33 14.98
C THR A 172 11.39 23.39 13.93
N LEU A 173 12.13 22.37 14.35
CA LEU A 173 12.70 21.37 13.43
C LEU A 173 11.60 20.65 12.64
N LEU A 174 10.53 20.20 13.32
CA LEU A 174 9.40 19.56 12.66
C LEU A 174 8.73 20.49 11.64
N THR A 175 8.52 21.76 11.97
CA THR A 175 7.96 22.76 11.04
C THR A 175 8.81 22.92 9.79
N VAL A 176 10.13 23.03 9.94
CA VAL A 176 11.06 23.13 8.80
C VAL A 176 11.02 21.86 7.96
N MET A 177 10.98 20.69 8.60
CA MET A 177 10.92 19.40 7.91
C MET A 177 9.57 19.18 7.19
N ASP A 178 8.45 19.61 7.77
CA ASP A 178 7.11 19.58 7.17
C ASP A 178 7.11 20.36 5.83
N VAL A 179 7.84 21.49 5.75
CA VAL A 179 7.98 22.25 4.49
C VAL A 179 9.00 21.60 3.54
N ALA A 180 10.16 21.18 4.05
CA ALA A 180 11.23 20.61 3.25
C ALA A 180 10.81 19.33 2.51
N VAL A 181 9.99 18.48 3.15
CA VAL A 181 9.49 17.23 2.55
C VAL A 181 8.53 17.47 1.38
N LEU A 182 7.87 18.63 1.34
CA LEU A 182 6.93 18.99 0.27
C LEU A 182 7.63 19.46 -1.00
N LEU A 183 8.84 20.01 -0.90
CA LEU A 183 9.61 20.49 -2.05
C LEU A 183 9.77 19.44 -3.18
N PRO A 184 10.23 18.19 -2.91
CA PRO A 184 10.30 17.18 -3.96
C PRO A 184 8.91 16.78 -4.51
N ALA A 185 7.86 16.80 -3.69
CA ALA A 185 6.50 16.50 -4.12
C ALA A 185 5.96 17.57 -5.08
N VAL A 186 6.11 18.85 -4.73
CA VAL A 186 5.75 19.98 -5.59
C VAL A 186 6.54 19.94 -6.89
N TRP A 187 7.85 19.70 -6.82
CA TRP A 187 8.68 19.60 -8.02
C TRP A 187 8.24 18.47 -8.95
N LEU A 188 7.94 17.28 -8.41
CA LEU A 188 7.45 16.15 -9.18
C LEU A 188 6.09 16.46 -9.83
N VAL A 189 5.16 17.09 -9.11
CA VAL A 189 3.85 17.49 -9.67
C VAL A 189 4.01 18.51 -10.79
N VAL A 190 4.77 19.58 -10.55
CA VAL A 190 5.00 20.64 -11.56
C VAL A 190 5.60 20.03 -12.82
N ARG A 191 6.59 19.16 -12.69
CA ARG A 191 7.22 18.46 -13.81
C ARG A 191 6.22 17.60 -14.60
N GLU A 192 5.45 16.76 -13.90
CA GLU A 192 4.50 15.84 -14.54
C GLU A 192 3.33 16.58 -15.22
N LEU A 193 2.92 17.73 -14.67
CA LEU A 193 1.92 18.60 -15.29
C LEU A 193 2.46 19.45 -16.44
N SER A 194 3.76 19.73 -16.47
CA SER A 194 4.40 20.52 -17.54
C SER A 194 4.68 19.69 -18.79
N ASP A 195 4.79 18.37 -18.65
CA ASP A 195 5.18 17.45 -19.72
C ASP A 195 3.99 16.59 -20.17
N ARG A 196 3.19 17.15 -21.08
CA ARG A 196 2.06 16.50 -21.79
C ARG A 196 1.19 15.60 -20.89
N PRO A 197 0.59 16.14 -19.82
CA PRO A 197 -0.14 15.34 -18.82
C PRO A 197 -1.32 14.55 -19.41
N TRP A 198 -1.93 15.08 -20.47
CA TRP A 198 -3.08 14.48 -21.16
C TRP A 198 -2.74 13.20 -21.93
N GLU A 199 -1.47 12.97 -22.27
CA GLU A 199 -1.03 11.70 -22.89
C GLU A 199 -0.95 10.56 -21.87
N ARG A 200 -0.94 10.89 -20.57
CA ARG A 200 -0.73 9.95 -19.46
C ARG A 200 -1.66 10.18 -18.26
N PRO A 201 -2.99 10.26 -18.47
CA PRO A 201 -3.93 10.70 -17.44
C PRO A 201 -3.91 9.78 -16.21
N GLY A 202 -3.78 8.46 -16.39
CA GLY A 202 -3.72 7.51 -15.27
C GLY A 202 -2.55 7.76 -14.33
N LYS A 203 -1.35 8.04 -14.87
CA LYS A 203 -0.15 8.35 -14.07
C LYS A 203 -0.36 9.63 -13.27
N VAL A 204 -0.81 10.70 -13.94
CA VAL A 204 -0.97 12.02 -13.35
C VAL A 204 -2.04 12.00 -12.25
N ILE A 205 -3.20 11.40 -12.53
CA ILE A 205 -4.30 11.32 -11.55
C ILE A 205 -3.88 10.51 -10.32
N TYR A 206 -3.23 9.35 -10.53
CA TYR A 206 -2.72 8.53 -9.43
C TYR A 206 -1.70 9.32 -8.57
N LEU A 207 -0.74 9.97 -9.22
CA LEU A 207 0.26 10.80 -8.56
C LEU A 207 -0.37 11.92 -7.72
N LEU A 208 -1.29 12.69 -8.32
CA LEU A 208 -1.98 13.78 -7.64
C LEU A 208 -2.82 13.28 -6.47
N SER A 209 -3.46 12.13 -6.60
CA SER A 209 -4.27 11.56 -5.51
C SER A 209 -3.42 11.15 -4.32
N VAL A 210 -2.33 10.40 -4.55
CA VAL A 210 -1.42 9.99 -3.47
C VAL A 210 -0.78 11.20 -2.81
N LEU A 211 -0.16 12.09 -3.60
CA LEU A 211 0.51 13.27 -3.03
C LEU A 211 -0.48 14.21 -2.36
N GLY A 212 -1.68 14.38 -2.93
CA GLY A 212 -2.75 15.17 -2.35
C GLY A 212 -3.21 14.65 -0.99
N LEU A 213 -3.44 13.34 -0.86
CA LEU A 213 -3.85 12.73 0.40
C LEU A 213 -2.79 12.92 1.50
N TYR A 214 -1.54 12.58 1.23
CA TYR A 214 -0.47 12.69 2.24
C TYR A 214 -0.09 14.13 2.54
N THR A 215 -0.16 15.05 1.57
CA THR A 215 0.03 16.50 1.83
C THR A 215 -1.10 17.05 2.68
N THR A 216 -2.35 16.63 2.44
CA THR A 216 -3.51 17.05 3.24
C THR A 216 -3.41 16.49 4.67
N LEU A 217 -2.97 15.24 4.83
CA LEU A 217 -2.72 14.67 6.15
C LEU A 217 -1.59 15.41 6.89
N LEU A 218 -0.50 15.75 6.19
CA LEU A 218 0.59 16.54 6.77
C LEU A 218 0.11 17.92 7.23
N ALA A 219 -0.66 18.61 6.38
CA ALA A 219 -1.30 19.87 6.68
C ALA A 219 -2.16 19.79 7.96
N CYS A 220 -2.98 18.74 8.08
CA CYS A 220 -3.81 18.54 9.28
C CYS A 220 -2.96 18.34 10.54
N VAL A 221 -1.85 17.60 10.44
CA VAL A 221 -0.93 17.41 11.57
C VAL A 221 -0.19 18.71 11.92
N HIS A 222 0.22 19.47 10.90
CA HIS A 222 0.96 20.73 11.04
C HIS A 222 0.10 21.83 11.68
N TRP A 223 -1.14 22.00 11.21
CA TRP A 223 -2.08 23.02 11.71
C TRP A 223 -3.03 22.51 12.79
N HIS A 224 -2.81 21.31 13.32
CA HIS A 224 -3.62 20.72 14.38
C HIS A 224 -5.13 20.61 14.06
N TRP A 225 -5.47 20.31 12.81
CA TRP A 225 -6.86 20.08 12.39
C TRP A 225 -7.33 18.67 12.74
N THR A 226 -7.56 18.45 14.04
CA THR A 226 -7.78 17.12 14.63
C THR A 226 -9.01 16.40 14.07
N GLN A 227 -10.05 17.14 13.70
CA GLN A 227 -11.30 16.58 13.17
C GLN A 227 -11.10 15.75 11.90
N TRP A 228 -10.02 16.00 11.14
CA TRP A 228 -9.74 15.31 9.88
C TRP A 228 -8.76 14.14 10.01
N LEU A 229 -7.99 14.08 11.10
CA LEU A 229 -6.85 13.16 11.21
C LEU A 229 -7.27 11.69 11.15
N LEU A 230 -8.32 11.31 11.88
CA LEU A 230 -8.81 9.92 11.86
C LEU A 230 -9.31 9.52 10.46
N ALA A 231 -10.07 10.39 9.82
CA ALA A 231 -10.64 10.14 8.49
C ALA A 231 -9.55 10.01 7.43
N LEU A 232 -8.59 10.94 7.39
CA LEU A 232 -7.47 10.93 6.44
C LEU A 232 -6.50 9.77 6.68
N THR A 233 -6.24 9.43 7.94
CA THR A 233 -5.42 8.25 8.29
C THR A 233 -6.10 6.97 7.85
N THR A 234 -7.42 6.86 8.08
CA THR A 234 -8.22 5.72 7.62
C THR A 234 -8.22 5.65 6.09
N CYS A 235 -8.36 6.78 5.41
CA CYS A 235 -8.26 6.84 3.94
C CYS A 235 -6.88 6.41 3.45
N GLY A 236 -5.78 6.86 4.07
CA GLY A 236 -4.43 6.43 3.71
C GLY A 236 -4.23 4.92 3.88
N ALA A 237 -4.69 4.37 5.01
CA ALA A 237 -4.61 2.94 5.29
C ALA A 237 -5.48 2.11 4.33
N ALA A 238 -6.70 2.58 4.05
CA ALA A 238 -7.60 1.96 3.09
C ALA A 238 -7.08 2.06 1.66
N PHE A 239 -6.54 3.21 1.23
CA PHE A 239 -5.90 3.41 -0.07
C PHE A 239 -4.82 2.34 -0.26
N HIS A 240 -3.87 2.24 0.66
CA HIS A 240 -2.82 1.23 0.61
C HIS A 240 -3.37 -0.20 0.49
N SER A 241 -4.34 -0.56 1.35
CA SER A 241 -4.92 -1.90 1.31
C SER A 241 -5.68 -2.22 0.01
N VAL A 242 -6.50 -1.29 -0.47
CA VAL A 242 -7.31 -1.44 -1.67
C VAL A 242 -6.44 -1.52 -2.91
N GLU A 243 -5.40 -0.68 -2.99
CA GLU A 243 -4.41 -0.70 -4.05
C GLU A 243 -3.72 -2.07 -4.13
N TYR A 244 -3.29 -2.62 -2.99
CA TYR A 244 -2.69 -3.96 -2.95
C TYR A 244 -3.65 -5.04 -3.44
N LEU A 245 -4.87 -5.03 -2.90
CA LEU A 245 -5.92 -5.99 -3.26
C LEU A 245 -6.29 -5.89 -4.74
N ALA A 246 -6.24 -4.70 -5.32
CA ALA A 246 -6.45 -4.46 -6.74
C ALA A 246 -5.32 -5.03 -7.59
N ILE A 247 -4.05 -4.89 -7.20
CA ILE A 247 -2.90 -5.55 -7.86
C ILE A 247 -3.07 -7.06 -7.83
N VAL A 248 -3.38 -7.62 -6.67
CA VAL A 248 -3.53 -9.07 -6.50
C VAL A 248 -4.70 -9.58 -7.33
N SER A 249 -5.81 -8.83 -7.38
CA SER A 249 -6.98 -9.19 -8.18
C SER A 249 -6.70 -9.12 -9.68
N TYR A 250 -6.01 -8.08 -10.14
CA TYR A 250 -5.55 -7.98 -11.52
C TYR A 250 -4.60 -9.12 -11.89
N TYR A 251 -3.67 -9.46 -10.98
CA TYR A 251 -2.79 -10.60 -11.16
C TYR A 251 -3.57 -11.92 -11.23
N ALA A 252 -4.51 -12.14 -10.32
CA ALA A 252 -5.35 -13.35 -10.29
C ALA A 252 -6.14 -13.49 -11.60
N ASP A 253 -6.75 -12.42 -12.09
CA ASP A 253 -7.49 -12.44 -13.35
C ASP A 253 -6.61 -12.90 -14.53
N ARG A 254 -5.41 -12.34 -14.67
CA ARG A 254 -4.46 -12.76 -15.71
C ARG A 254 -3.96 -14.19 -15.55
N ARG A 255 -3.88 -14.66 -14.31
CA ARG A 255 -3.51 -16.03 -13.98
C ARG A 255 -4.57 -17.06 -14.39
N ARG A 256 -5.83 -16.65 -14.59
CA ARG A 256 -6.87 -17.52 -15.16
C ARG A 256 -6.45 -18.02 -16.55
N ALA A 257 -5.93 -17.11 -17.36
CA ALA A 257 -5.55 -17.36 -18.75
C ALA A 257 -4.11 -17.87 -18.91
N SER A 258 -3.17 -17.48 -18.05
CA SER A 258 -1.73 -17.73 -18.27
C SER A 258 -0.97 -18.32 -17.07
N GLY A 259 0.17 -18.97 -17.34
CA GLY A 259 1.13 -19.54 -16.37
C GLY A 259 0.89 -21.01 -15.97
N SER A 260 1.63 -21.50 -14.96
CA SER A 260 1.60 -22.91 -14.55
C SER A 260 0.22 -23.37 -14.03
N ALA A 261 -0.11 -24.65 -14.23
CA ALA A 261 -1.31 -25.27 -13.66
C ALA A 261 -1.06 -25.60 -12.18
N ASN A 262 -1.49 -24.70 -11.29
CA ASN A 262 -1.36 -24.87 -9.84
C ASN A 262 -2.67 -24.52 -9.12
N LEU A 263 -2.68 -24.69 -7.79
CA LEU A 263 -3.86 -24.42 -6.96
C LEU A 263 -4.33 -22.95 -7.12
N PHE A 264 -3.39 -22.01 -7.19
CA PHE A 264 -3.73 -20.60 -7.38
C PHE A 264 -4.50 -20.34 -8.68
N ARG A 265 -4.14 -20.98 -9.79
CA ARG A 265 -4.91 -20.85 -11.05
C ARG A 265 -6.35 -21.35 -10.92
N LYS A 266 -6.60 -22.38 -10.11
CA LYS A 266 -7.98 -22.84 -9.82
C LYS A 266 -8.74 -21.81 -8.99
N VAL A 267 -8.11 -21.32 -7.92
CA VAL A 267 -8.65 -20.27 -7.03
C VAL A 267 -8.96 -18.99 -7.81
N ALA A 268 -8.06 -18.58 -8.71
CA ALA A 268 -8.21 -17.40 -9.54
C ALA A 268 -9.50 -17.42 -10.38
N LYS A 269 -9.93 -18.57 -10.90
CA LYS A 269 -11.20 -18.67 -11.66
C LYS A 269 -12.42 -18.30 -10.82
N GLN A 270 -12.37 -18.50 -9.51
CA GLN A 270 -13.42 -18.16 -8.56
C GLN A 270 -13.05 -16.95 -7.69
N TRP A 271 -12.10 -16.12 -8.16
CA TRP A 271 -11.48 -15.07 -7.35
C TRP A 271 -12.48 -14.15 -6.63
N VAL A 272 -13.54 -13.69 -7.30
CA VAL A 272 -14.55 -12.82 -6.70
C VAL A 272 -15.20 -13.47 -5.47
N TRP A 273 -15.58 -14.74 -5.59
CA TRP A 273 -16.18 -15.50 -4.48
C TRP A 273 -15.19 -15.77 -3.37
N VAL A 274 -13.98 -16.22 -3.71
CA VAL A 274 -12.92 -16.48 -2.73
C VAL A 274 -12.59 -15.20 -1.97
N PHE A 275 -12.50 -14.08 -2.67
CA PHE A 275 -12.20 -12.78 -2.09
C PHE A 275 -13.35 -12.26 -1.21
N GLY A 276 -14.60 -12.40 -1.65
CA GLY A 276 -15.78 -12.06 -0.85
C GLY A 276 -15.86 -12.90 0.43
N MET A 277 -15.72 -14.22 0.33
CA MET A 277 -15.67 -15.12 1.49
C MET A 277 -14.51 -14.78 2.43
N TYR A 278 -13.35 -14.46 1.86
CA TYR A 278 -12.17 -14.08 2.59
C TYR A 278 -12.42 -12.83 3.46
N ILE A 279 -13.03 -11.79 2.90
CA ILE A 279 -13.42 -10.58 3.64
C ILE A 279 -14.43 -10.92 4.75
N VAL A 280 -15.47 -11.69 4.44
CA VAL A 280 -16.52 -12.05 5.41
C VAL A 280 -15.95 -12.85 6.57
N ILE A 281 -15.16 -13.89 6.30
CA ILE A 281 -14.56 -14.74 7.33
C ILE A 281 -13.64 -13.91 8.23
N PHE A 282 -12.77 -13.08 7.65
CA PHE A 282 -11.91 -12.19 8.42
C PHE A 282 -12.73 -11.21 9.26
N GLY A 283 -13.79 -10.62 8.70
CA GLY A 283 -14.71 -9.74 9.43
C GLY A 283 -15.34 -10.44 10.64
N CYS A 284 -15.86 -11.66 10.48
CA CYS A 284 -16.46 -12.43 11.57
C CYS A 284 -15.44 -12.79 12.67
N ILE A 285 -14.25 -13.28 12.30
CA ILE A 285 -13.18 -13.58 13.27
C ILE A 285 -12.80 -12.33 14.06
N SER A 286 -12.73 -11.19 13.38
CA SER A 286 -12.38 -9.91 13.98
C SER A 286 -13.41 -9.43 14.99
N LEU A 287 -14.69 -9.47 14.63
CA LEU A 287 -15.79 -9.12 15.54
C LEU A 287 -15.80 -10.01 16.78
N TYR A 288 -15.55 -11.31 16.61
CA TYR A 288 -15.45 -12.24 17.74
C TYR A 288 -14.25 -11.95 18.64
N ALA A 289 -13.07 -11.68 18.06
CA ALA A 289 -11.85 -11.39 18.81
C ALA A 289 -11.98 -10.13 19.69
N MET A 290 -12.68 -9.09 19.21
CA MET A 290 -12.91 -7.86 19.96
C MET A 290 -13.71 -8.07 21.25
N GLY A 291 -14.52 -9.12 21.34
CA GLY A 291 -15.28 -9.48 22.54
C GLY A 291 -14.44 -10.19 23.62
N ASN A 292 -13.20 -10.61 23.33
CA ASN A 292 -12.39 -11.43 24.23
C ASN A 292 -10.95 -10.89 24.36
N LYS A 293 -10.63 -10.32 25.53
CA LYS A 293 -9.32 -9.70 25.82
C LYS A 293 -8.14 -10.66 25.69
N SER A 294 -8.28 -11.90 26.13
CA SER A 294 -7.21 -12.91 26.03
C SER A 294 -6.94 -13.27 24.58
N LEU A 295 -8.01 -13.48 23.80
CA LEU A 295 -7.92 -13.75 22.37
C LEU A 295 -7.33 -12.55 21.60
N THR A 296 -7.64 -11.32 22.02
CA THR A 296 -7.14 -10.09 21.40
C THR A 296 -5.60 -10.05 21.39
N ASN A 297 -4.94 -10.42 22.49
CA ASN A 297 -3.46 -10.42 22.55
C ASN A 297 -2.84 -11.45 21.60
N TRP A 298 -3.40 -12.66 21.55
CA TRP A 298 -2.93 -13.70 20.61
C TRP A 298 -3.17 -13.31 19.15
N VAL A 299 -4.33 -12.73 18.85
CA VAL A 299 -4.66 -12.22 17.51
C VAL A 299 -3.73 -11.06 17.12
N LEU A 300 -3.35 -10.19 18.06
CA LEU A 300 -2.36 -9.13 17.82
C LEU A 300 -1.00 -9.72 17.46
N GLY A 301 -0.49 -10.67 18.25
CA GLY A 301 0.77 -11.36 17.97
C GLY A 301 0.77 -12.07 16.62
N LEU A 302 -0.32 -12.77 16.29
CA LEU A 302 -0.49 -13.44 15.00
C LEU A 302 -0.56 -12.44 13.83
N ASN A 303 -1.19 -11.28 14.02
CA ASN A 303 -1.21 -10.25 12.99
C ASN A 303 0.16 -9.56 12.81
N LEU A 304 0.93 -9.36 13.88
CA LEU A 304 2.31 -8.89 13.77
C LEU A 304 3.17 -9.87 12.97
N TRP A 305 2.96 -11.17 13.19
CA TRP A 305 3.63 -12.22 12.42
C TRP A 305 3.28 -12.13 10.93
N ALA A 306 1.98 -12.04 10.63
CA ALA A 306 1.52 -11.88 9.26
C ALA A 306 2.02 -10.58 8.62
N ALA A 307 2.08 -9.47 9.37
CA ALA A 307 2.57 -8.18 8.89
C ALA A 307 4.05 -8.24 8.48
N PHE A 308 4.92 -8.76 9.36
CA PHE A 308 6.35 -8.87 9.04
C PHE A 308 6.61 -9.78 7.83
N LEU A 309 5.87 -10.89 7.72
CA LEU A 309 5.97 -11.75 6.54
C LEU A 309 5.44 -11.08 5.29
N HIS A 310 4.30 -10.41 5.37
CA HIS A 310 3.73 -9.65 4.28
C HIS A 310 4.77 -8.66 3.72
N TYR A 311 5.40 -7.84 4.56
CA TYR A 311 6.40 -6.88 4.11
C TYR A 311 7.59 -7.54 3.40
N ALA A 312 8.10 -8.63 3.96
CA ALA A 312 9.21 -9.37 3.37
C ALA A 312 8.81 -10.00 2.03
N TYR A 313 7.65 -10.65 2.00
CA TYR A 313 7.18 -11.42 0.87
C TYR A 313 6.79 -10.53 -0.30
N ASP A 314 6.10 -9.43 -0.05
CA ASP A 314 5.76 -8.43 -1.06
C ASP A 314 7.01 -7.91 -1.76
N GLY A 315 8.00 -7.53 -0.95
CA GLY A 315 9.32 -7.14 -1.43
C GLY A 315 9.97 -8.23 -2.28
N MET A 316 9.66 -9.51 -2.09
CA MET A 316 10.21 -10.64 -2.83
C MET A 316 9.43 -11.03 -4.09
N ILE A 317 8.11 -10.84 -4.12
CA ILE A 317 7.22 -11.36 -5.18
C ILE A 317 6.79 -10.29 -6.20
N TRP A 318 6.81 -9.01 -5.85
CA TRP A 318 6.35 -7.90 -6.71
C TRP A 318 7.49 -7.15 -7.42
N LYS A 319 8.71 -7.68 -7.41
CA LYS A 319 9.85 -7.00 -8.04
C LYS A 319 9.68 -6.93 -9.57
N LEU A 320 9.31 -5.75 -10.10
CA LEU A 320 9.18 -5.46 -11.54
C LEU A 320 10.49 -5.62 -12.36
N ARG A 321 11.65 -5.76 -11.71
CA ARG A 321 12.90 -6.14 -12.38
C ARG A 321 12.90 -7.60 -12.86
N ARG A 322 11.92 -8.40 -12.44
CA ARG A 322 11.76 -9.79 -12.85
C ARG A 322 10.84 -9.88 -14.06
N PRO A 323 11.30 -10.44 -15.20
CA PRO A 323 10.53 -10.48 -16.44
C PRO A 323 9.14 -11.09 -16.27
N ARG A 324 9.03 -12.22 -15.54
CA ARG A 324 7.73 -12.87 -15.29
C ARG A 324 6.74 -11.98 -14.55
N THR A 325 7.21 -11.21 -13.56
CA THR A 325 6.34 -10.29 -12.80
C THR A 325 5.94 -9.09 -13.65
N ALA A 326 6.89 -8.53 -14.40
CA ALA A 326 6.61 -7.44 -15.32
C ALA A 326 5.61 -7.84 -16.42
N GLN A 327 5.79 -9.02 -17.03
CA GLN A 327 4.87 -9.58 -18.01
C GLN A 327 3.48 -9.82 -17.42
N ALA A 328 3.40 -10.42 -16.22
CA ALA A 328 2.14 -10.67 -15.53
C ALA A 328 1.39 -9.39 -15.15
N LEU A 329 2.07 -8.23 -15.05
CA LEU A 329 1.47 -6.93 -14.77
C LEU A 329 1.43 -6.00 -15.99
N ASP A 330 1.78 -6.51 -17.17
CA ASP A 330 1.83 -5.72 -18.41
C ASP A 330 2.76 -4.48 -18.30
N ALA A 331 3.79 -4.61 -17.47
CA ALA A 331 4.79 -3.60 -17.18
C ALA A 331 6.18 -4.02 -17.69
N ALA A 332 6.21 -4.97 -18.63
CA ALA A 332 7.43 -5.35 -19.34
C ALA A 332 7.82 -4.21 -20.26
N THR A 333 8.98 -3.61 -20.01
CA THR A 333 9.60 -2.70 -20.97
C THR A 333 9.85 -3.48 -22.24
N SER A 334 9.33 -3.03 -23.38
CA SER A 334 9.78 -3.52 -24.68
C SER A 334 11.27 -3.22 -24.76
N THR A 335 12.13 -4.18 -24.46
CA THR A 335 13.54 -4.09 -24.79
C THR A 335 13.62 -4.03 -26.30
N GLY A 336 14.01 -2.86 -26.82
CA GLY A 336 14.63 -2.76 -28.14
C GLY A 336 15.99 -3.45 -28.11
#